data_AF-A0A4P6HSC2-F1
#
_entry.id   AF-A0A4P6HSC2-F1
#
_cell.length_a   1.000
_cell.length_b   1.000
_cell.length_c   1.000
_cell.angle_alpha   90.00
_cell.angle_beta   90.00
_cell.angle_gamma   90.00
#
_symmetry.space_group_name_H-M   'P 1'
#
loop_
_entity.id
_entity.type
_entity.pdbx_description
1 polymer ?
#
loop_
_entity_poly.entity_id
_entity_poly.type
_entity_poly.pdbx_seq_one_letter_code
_entity_poly.pdbx_strand_id
1 'polypeptide(L)'
;MANTPDFLPDYSSMPFNGRYRPLFKLFSTDNWKFVRENGTPVERDTAHQAIQAAKDCVRRILNPEIRAEQAEIVADVLGVEEWRRERAALAAGNQEAVLGAVIVKGRQVKVERVRRRA
;
A
#
# COMPACT_ATOMS: atom_id res chain seq x y z
N MET A 1 7.91 -1.97 -37.22
CA MET A 1 8.69 -2.38 -36.03
C MET A 1 8.07 -1.67 -34.85
N ALA A 2 7.75 -2.41 -33.77
CA ALA A 2 6.84 -1.96 -32.73
C ALA A 2 7.29 -0.65 -32.06
N ASN A 3 6.54 0.43 -32.31
CA ASN A 3 6.60 1.67 -31.54
C ASN A 3 5.85 1.47 -30.23
N THR A 4 6.40 0.68 -29.32
CA THR A 4 6.01 0.81 -27.92
C THR A 4 6.71 2.06 -27.43
N PRO A 5 6.00 3.12 -26.97
CA PRO A 5 6.65 4.15 -26.19
C PRO A 5 7.13 3.46 -24.91
N ASP A 6 8.38 3.00 -24.91
CA ASP A 6 9.02 2.33 -23.79
C ASP A 6 9.19 3.38 -22.68
N PHE A 7 8.10 3.48 -21.91
CA PHE A 7 7.90 4.34 -20.77
C PHE A 7 8.64 3.81 -19.53
N LEU A 8 9.03 2.53 -19.56
CA LEU A 8 9.68 1.88 -18.45
C LEU A 8 11.18 2.22 -18.41
N PRO A 9 11.72 2.52 -17.23
CA PRO A 9 13.15 2.69 -17.07
C PRO A 9 13.93 1.37 -17.25
N ASP A 10 15.08 1.45 -17.90
CA ASP A 10 16.04 0.36 -18.03
C ASP A 10 17.15 0.46 -16.99
N TYR A 11 17.68 -0.69 -16.59
CA TYR A 11 18.72 -0.81 -15.56
C TYR A 11 19.85 -1.71 -16.08
N SER A 12 21.09 -1.32 -15.79
CA SER A 12 22.28 -2.10 -16.16
C SER A 12 23.41 -1.89 -15.15
N SER A 13 24.47 -2.67 -15.31
CA SER A 13 25.70 -2.56 -14.53
C SER A 13 26.91 -2.65 -15.45
N MET A 14 27.87 -1.75 -15.28
CA MET A 14 29.13 -1.77 -16.02
C MET A 14 30.28 -2.19 -15.10
N PRO A 15 31.06 -3.23 -15.44
CA PRO A 15 32.24 -3.59 -14.67
C PRO A 15 33.31 -2.48 -14.78
N PHE A 16 33.93 -2.12 -13.66
CA PHE A 16 34.97 -1.11 -13.57
C PHE A 16 35.91 -1.42 -12.39
N ASN A 17 37.21 -1.60 -12.64
CA ASN A 17 38.25 -1.85 -11.63
C ASN A 17 37.89 -2.94 -10.59
N GLY A 18 37.33 -4.07 -11.04
CA GLY A 18 36.93 -5.18 -10.16
C GLY A 18 35.63 -4.94 -9.38
N ARG A 19 34.96 -3.81 -9.61
CA ARG A 19 33.64 -3.44 -9.08
C ARG A 19 32.65 -3.22 -10.21
N TYR A 20 31.44 -2.80 -9.85
CA TYR A 20 30.35 -2.51 -10.77
C TYR A 20 29.82 -1.10 -10.57
N ARG A 21 29.67 -0.36 -11.67
CA ARG A 21 29.03 0.94 -11.71
C ARG A 21 27.56 0.79 -12.10
N PRO A 22 26.61 1.29 -11.31
CA PRO A 22 25.19 1.27 -11.65
C PRO A 22 24.90 2.19 -12.83
N LEU A 23 24.07 1.71 -13.75
CA LEU A 23 23.59 2.46 -14.90
C LEU A 23 22.07 2.39 -14.96
N PHE A 24 21.44 3.49 -15.35
CA PHE A 24 20.00 3.55 -15.61
C PHE A 24 19.70 4.41 -16.84
N LYS A 25 18.51 4.21 -17.38
CA LYS A 25 17.95 5.00 -18.46
C LYS A 25 16.46 5.19 -18.17
N LEU A 26 16.00 6.44 -18.07
CA LEU A 26 14.63 6.74 -17.60
C LEU A 26 13.59 6.39 -18.65
N PHE A 27 13.90 6.67 -19.91
CA PHE A 27 13.06 6.36 -21.06
C PHE A 27 13.91 5.71 -22.13
N SER A 28 13.32 4.83 -22.95
CA SER A 28 14.00 4.16 -24.08
C SER A 28 14.72 5.07 -25.07
N THR A 29 14.39 6.36 -25.13
CA THR A 29 15.06 7.33 -26.00
C THR A 29 16.26 8.01 -25.36
N ASP A 30 16.44 7.87 -24.04
CA ASP A 30 17.51 8.53 -23.28
C ASP A 30 18.88 7.84 -23.45
N ASN A 31 19.93 8.57 -23.11
CA ASN A 31 21.26 7.99 -22.94
C ASN A 31 21.38 7.31 -21.56
N TRP A 32 22.23 6.28 -21.49
CA TRP A 32 22.61 5.65 -20.24
C TRP A 32 23.27 6.67 -19.30
N LYS A 33 22.80 6.72 -18.06
CA LYS A 33 23.30 7.60 -16.99
C LYS A 33 23.86 6.76 -15.85
N PHE A 34 24.99 7.19 -15.31
CA PHE A 34 25.54 6.59 -14.08
C PHE A 34 24.76 7.07 -12.87
N VAL A 35 24.54 6.17 -11.91
CA VAL A 35 24.10 6.58 -10.57
C VAL A 35 25.25 7.33 -9.89
N ARG A 36 24.94 8.53 -9.40
CA ARG A 36 25.88 9.39 -8.70
C ARG A 36 25.36 9.70 -7.30
N GLU A 37 26.27 9.66 -6.34
CA GLU A 37 26.09 10.18 -4.98
C GLU A 37 27.11 11.30 -4.79
N ASN A 38 26.67 12.48 -4.36
CA ASN A 38 27.54 13.66 -4.17
C ASN A 38 28.39 14.04 -5.39
N GLY A 39 27.87 13.83 -6.61
CA GLY A 39 28.55 14.16 -7.87
C GLY A 39 29.48 13.07 -8.41
N THR A 40 29.86 12.10 -7.59
CA THR A 40 30.74 10.98 -7.98
C THR A 40 29.95 9.72 -8.37
N PRO A 41 30.35 8.98 -9.43
CA PRO A 41 29.75 7.70 -9.76
C PRO A 41 29.91 6.70 -8.61
N VAL A 42 28.81 6.04 -8.27
CA VAL A 42 28.80 5.02 -7.21
C VAL A 42 29.40 3.72 -7.75
N GLU A 43 30.12 3.01 -6.90
CA GLU A 43 30.64 1.68 -7.18
C GLU A 43 30.08 0.69 -6.17
N ARG A 44 29.75 -0.50 -6.64
CA ARG A 44 29.22 -1.62 -5.84
C ARG A 44 30.04 -2.88 -6.13
N ASP A 45 30.11 -3.77 -5.15
CA ASP A 45 30.98 -4.94 -5.26
C ASP A 45 30.40 -6.02 -6.19
N THR A 46 29.08 -6.05 -6.35
CA THR A 46 28.40 -7.02 -7.21
C THR A 46 27.48 -6.36 -8.24
N ALA A 47 27.28 -7.02 -9.37
CA ALA A 47 26.35 -6.58 -10.41
C ALA A 47 24.91 -6.44 -9.87
N HIS A 48 24.49 -7.35 -8.99
CA HIS A 48 23.17 -7.29 -8.36
C HIS A 48 22.98 -6.02 -7.52
N GLN A 49 23.96 -5.69 -6.68
CA GLN A 49 23.93 -4.46 -5.88
C GLN A 49 23.94 -3.20 -6.77
N ALA A 50 24.67 -3.23 -7.89
CA ALA A 50 24.64 -2.14 -8.85
C ALA A 50 23.25 -1.94 -9.47
N ILE A 51 22.60 -3.02 -9.90
CA ILE A 51 21.23 -2.94 -10.45
C ILE A 51 20.23 -2.44 -9.40
N GLN A 52 20.33 -2.87 -8.15
CA GLN A 52 19.46 -2.35 -7.08
C GLN A 52 19.67 -0.85 -6.82
N ALA A 53 20.93 -0.41 -6.78
CA ALA A 53 21.24 1.02 -6.64
C ALA A 53 20.69 1.86 -7.82
N ALA A 54 20.69 1.32 -9.03
CA ALA A 54 20.05 1.94 -10.19
C ALA A 54 18.53 2.08 -10.01
N LYS A 55 17.86 1.02 -9.55
CA LYS A 55 16.41 1.05 -9.25
C LYS A 55 16.06 2.06 -8.17
N ASP A 56 16.82 2.09 -7.08
CA ASP A 56 16.59 3.04 -5.98
C ASP A 56 16.81 4.49 -6.40
N CYS A 57 17.81 4.74 -7.25
CA CYS A 57 18.04 6.05 -7.84
C CYS A 57 16.85 6.49 -8.70
N VAL A 58 16.38 5.63 -9.60
CA VAL A 58 15.21 5.90 -10.44
C VAL A 58 13.96 6.11 -9.58
N ARG A 59 13.76 5.32 -8.53
CA ARG A 59 12.64 5.50 -7.59
C ARG A 59 12.66 6.88 -6.93
N ARG A 60 13.83 7.37 -6.50
CA ARG A 60 13.96 8.74 -5.95
C ARG A 60 13.71 9.84 -6.98
N ILE A 61 14.06 9.60 -8.25
CA ILE A 61 13.85 10.57 -9.33
C ILE A 61 12.36 10.65 -9.70
N LEU A 62 11.72 9.49 -9.88
CA LEU A 62 10.34 9.40 -10.37
C LEU A 62 9.30 9.60 -9.27
N ASN A 63 9.63 9.27 -8.02
CA ASN A 63 8.81 9.59 -6.87
C ASN A 63 9.44 10.78 -6.15
N PRO A 64 9.23 12.03 -6.61
CA PRO A 64 9.51 13.17 -5.75
C PRO A 64 8.80 12.90 -4.42
N GLU A 65 9.46 13.21 -3.29
CA GLU A 65 8.92 12.98 -1.95
C GLU A 65 7.45 13.39 -1.95
N ILE A 66 6.55 12.40 -1.97
CA ILE A 66 5.15 12.63 -1.64
C ILE A 66 5.24 12.88 -0.15
N ARG A 67 5.53 14.14 0.20
CA ARG A 67 5.22 14.64 1.52
C ARG A 67 3.72 14.46 1.59
N ALA A 68 3.31 13.38 2.25
CA ALA A 68 2.11 13.46 3.04
C ALA A 68 2.37 14.68 3.93
N GLU A 69 1.92 15.86 3.49
CA GLU A 69 1.35 16.78 4.46
C GLU A 69 0.54 15.87 5.36
N GLN A 70 0.93 15.77 6.62
CA GLN A 70 0.03 15.24 7.62
C GLN A 70 -1.15 16.21 7.55
N ALA A 71 -2.10 15.90 6.66
CA ALA A 71 -3.32 16.65 6.54
C ALA A 71 -3.85 16.67 7.97
N GLU A 72 -3.98 17.88 8.53
CA GLU A 72 -4.67 18.09 9.81
C GLU A 72 -5.83 17.12 9.85
N ILE A 73 -5.90 16.31 10.91
CA ILE A 73 -6.89 15.24 11.12
C ILE A 73 -8.17 15.63 10.40
N VAL A 74 -8.34 15.11 9.18
CA VAL A 74 -9.41 15.56 8.31
C VAL A 74 -10.68 15.13 9.03
N ALA A 75 -11.42 16.12 9.54
CA ALA A 75 -12.72 15.88 10.16
C ALA A 75 -13.50 14.95 9.23
N ASP A 76 -14.13 13.91 9.77
CA ASP A 76 -14.75 12.82 9.00
C ASP A 76 -15.79 13.33 7.98
N VAL A 77 -15.31 13.75 6.79
CA VAL A 77 -16.13 14.36 5.73
C VAL A 77 -17.11 13.34 5.15
N LEU A 78 -16.74 12.05 5.23
CA LEU A 78 -17.52 10.95 4.67
C LEU A 78 -18.52 10.36 5.68
N GLY A 79 -18.56 10.86 6.91
CA GLY A 79 -19.48 10.41 7.96
C GLY A 79 -19.29 8.94 8.33
N VAL A 80 -18.09 8.39 8.17
CA VAL A 80 -17.78 6.97 8.40
C VAL A 80 -18.08 6.56 9.86
N GLU A 81 -17.84 7.45 10.82
CA GLU A 81 -18.14 7.21 12.24
C GLU A 81 -19.63 7.27 12.57
N GLU A 82 -20.41 8.03 11.81
CA GLU A 82 -21.87 8.00 11.91
C GLU A 82 -22.41 6.69 11.31
N TRP A 83 -21.94 6.31 10.12
CA TRP A 83 -22.29 5.05 9.47
C TRP A 83 -21.95 3.82 10.31
N ARG A 84 -20.78 3.80 10.96
CA ARG A 84 -20.39 2.72 11.88
C ARG A 84 -21.33 2.61 13.08
N ARG A 85 -21.76 3.75 13.64
CA ARG A 85 -22.71 3.77 14.76
C ARG A 85 -24.08 3.26 14.35
N GLU A 86 -24.59 3.65 13.18
CA GLU A 86 -25.86 3.15 12.65
C GLU A 86 -25.83 1.65 12.39
N ARG A 87 -24.74 1.15 11.80
CA ARG A 87 -24.56 -0.29 11.54
C ARG A 87 -24.46 -1.09 12.83
N ALA A 88 -23.78 -0.58 13.85
CA ALA A 88 -23.72 -1.22 15.16
C ALA A 88 -25.09 -1.24 15.86
N ALA A 89 -25.87 -0.16 15.77
CA ALA A 89 -27.23 -0.10 16.31
C ALA A 89 -28.18 -1.09 15.60
N LEU A 90 -28.10 -1.18 14.28
CA LEU A 90 -28.83 -2.18 13.49
C LEU A 90 -28.43 -3.62 13.86
N ALA A 91 -27.13 -3.88 14.05
CA ALA A 91 -26.66 -5.19 14.48
C ALA A 91 -27.15 -5.57 15.88
N ALA A 92 -27.17 -4.62 16.83
CA ALA A 92 -27.69 -4.84 18.17
C ALA A 92 -29.21 -5.14 18.16
N GLY A 93 -30.00 -4.37 17.39
CA GLY A 93 -31.43 -4.61 17.24
C GLY A 93 -31.75 -5.97 16.58
N ASN A 94 -30.95 -6.36 15.58
CA ASN A 94 -31.06 -7.68 14.96
C ASN A 94 -30.68 -8.81 15.92
N GLN A 95 -29.65 -8.63 16.76
CA GLN A 95 -29.29 -9.61 17.80
C GLN A 95 -30.40 -9.77 18.84
N GLU A 96 -31.03 -8.68 19.28
CA GLU A 96 -32.18 -8.74 20.21
C GLU A 96 -33.39 -9.44 19.57
N ALA A 97 -33.68 -9.17 18.30
CA ALA A 97 -34.77 -9.81 17.56
C ALA A 97 -34.55 -11.32 17.37
N VAL A 98 -33.31 -11.75 17.11
CA VAL A 98 -32.94 -13.16 16.95
C VAL A 98 -32.97 -13.90 18.30
N LEU A 99 -32.54 -13.24 19.39
CA LEU A 99 -32.55 -13.83 20.74
C LEU A 99 -33.96 -14.01 21.33
N GLY A 100 -34.98 -13.32 20.79
CA GLY A 100 -36.38 -13.49 21.18
C GLY A 100 -37.07 -14.75 20.63
N ALA A 101 -36.43 -15.45 19.68
CA ALA A 101 -37.00 -16.59 18.97
C ALA A 101 -36.03 -17.77 18.97
N VAL A 102 -36.05 -18.56 20.05
CA VAL A 102 -35.34 -19.85 20.07
C VAL A 102 -36.23 -20.88 19.36
N ILE A 103 -35.72 -21.49 18.29
CA ILE A 103 -36.37 -22.63 17.63
C ILE A 103 -35.95 -23.89 18.38
N VAL A 104 -36.88 -24.50 19.12
CA VAL A 104 -36.67 -25.81 19.74
C VAL A 104 -37.54 -26.82 19.00
N LYS A 105 -36.91 -27.84 18.39
CA LYS A 105 -37.61 -28.89 17.61
C LYS A 105 -38.55 -28.35 16.52
N GLY A 106 -38.11 -27.35 15.77
CA GLY A 106 -38.85 -26.82 14.61
C GLY A 106 -40.08 -25.96 14.93
N ARG A 107 -40.31 -25.60 16.21
CA ARG A 107 -41.34 -24.61 16.61
C ARG A 107 -40.68 -23.40 17.27
N GLN A 108 -41.12 -22.21 16.86
CA GLN A 108 -40.66 -20.93 17.42
C GLN A 108 -41.38 -20.69 18.76
N VAL A 109 -40.63 -20.51 19.84
CA VAL A 109 -41.19 -20.28 21.19
C VAL A 109 -40.69 -18.95 21.73
N LYS A 110 -41.62 -18.12 22.23
CA LYS A 110 -41.32 -16.83 22.86
C LYS A 110 -40.82 -17.07 24.29
N VAL A 111 -39.59 -16.68 24.59
CA VAL A 111 -39.00 -16.86 25.92
C VAL A 111 -39.24 -15.62 26.77
N GLU A 112 -40.13 -15.70 27.76
CA GLU A 112 -40.30 -14.64 28.77
C GLU A 112 -39.31 -14.85 29.93
N ARG A 113 -38.50 -13.83 30.23
CA ARG A 113 -37.53 -13.87 31.33
C ARG A 113 -38.23 -13.65 32.67
N VAL A 114 -38.36 -14.72 33.47
CA VAL A 114 -38.76 -14.61 34.88
C VAL A 114 -37.56 -14.20 35.72
N ARG A 115 -37.60 -13.01 36.34
CA ARG A 115 -36.60 -12.56 37.32
C ARG A 115 -36.74 -13.40 38.60
N ARG A 116 -35.79 -14.31 38.87
CA ARG A 116 -35.60 -14.85 40.23
C ARG A 116 -34.93 -13.78 41.09
N ARG A 117 -35.62 -13.34 42.14
CA ARG A 117 -35.01 -12.59 43.24
C ARG A 117 -34.13 -13.56 44.03
N ALA A 118 -32.91 -13.09 44.35
CA ALA A 118 -32.05 -13.69 45.35
C ALA A 118 -32.64 -13.51 46.76
#